data_AF-A0A816FI80-F1
#
_entry.id   AF-A0A816FI80-F1
#
_cell.length_a   1.000
_cell.length_b   1.000
_cell.length_c   1.000
_cell.angle_alpha   90.00
_cell.angle_beta   90.00
_cell.angle_gamma   90.00
#
_symmetry.space_group_name_H-M   'P 1'
#
loop_
_entity.id
_entity.type
_entity.pdbx_description
1 polymer ?
#
loop_
_entity_poly.entity_id
_entity_poly.type
_entity_poly.pdbx_seq_one_letter_code
_entity_poly.pdbx_strand_id
1 'polypeptide(L)'
;FLESPAASAAYHRIGAQRMYMHPVATYALIPQSYPSYSASYRLTWSALTDTLPMNVHLLTLDQLAPKEFLVRVEHYFELNEDDTFSHPVTFNLQSIFTSLGSIKSMQEMTLAANLALSDLNRLKWVTGNEEMLDRHVSKDANANDTNITLNPMEIRTFRVELA
;
A
#
# COMPACT_ATOMS: atom_id res chain seq x y z
N PHE A 1 14.12 -24.99 -11.21
CA PHE A 1 15.24 -24.11 -10.83
C PHE A 1 15.11 -23.83 -9.34
N LEU A 2 16.18 -24.03 -8.57
CA LEU A 2 16.21 -23.73 -7.14
C LEU A 2 17.05 -22.48 -6.96
N GLU A 3 16.49 -21.45 -6.32
CA GLU A 3 17.20 -20.23 -5.97
C GLU A 3 18.11 -20.45 -4.76
N SER A 4 19.11 -19.57 -4.61
CA SER A 4 19.96 -19.59 -3.40
C SER A 4 19.17 -19.17 -2.16
N PRO A 5 19.56 -19.60 -0.95
CA PRO A 5 18.92 -19.14 0.29
C PRO A 5 18.88 -17.61 0.42
N ALA A 6 19.91 -16.91 -0.07
CA ALA A 6 19.97 -15.45 -0.04
C ALA A 6 18.94 -14.79 -0.98
N ALA A 7 18.71 -15.36 -2.17
CA ALA A 7 17.74 -14.85 -3.15
C ALA A 7 16.30 -15.34 -2.91
N SER A 8 16.13 -16.30 -2.00
CA SER A 8 14.87 -16.99 -1.71
C SER A 8 13.76 -16.00 -1.32
N ALA A 9 14.08 -15.02 -0.48
CA ALA A 9 13.10 -14.05 0.02
C ALA A 9 12.50 -13.20 -1.10
N ALA A 10 13.34 -12.54 -1.91
CA ALA A 10 12.88 -11.76 -3.06
C ALA A 10 12.05 -12.60 -4.03
N TYR A 11 12.46 -13.85 -4.30
CA TYR A 11 11.71 -14.73 -5.18
C TYR A 11 10.33 -15.09 -4.61
N HIS A 12 10.27 -15.53 -3.35
CA HIS A 12 9.03 -16.01 -2.74
C HIS A 12 8.05 -14.89 -2.42
N ARG A 13 8.52 -13.76 -1.87
CA ARG A 13 7.66 -12.61 -1.54
C ARG A 13 6.99 -12.06 -2.79
N ILE A 14 7.80 -11.67 -3.78
CA ILE A 14 7.29 -11.08 -5.04
C ILE A 14 6.51 -12.12 -5.85
N GLY A 15 7.03 -13.35 -5.94
CA GLY A 15 6.40 -14.44 -6.70
C GLY A 15 5.03 -14.82 -6.15
N ALA A 16 4.90 -14.96 -4.82
CA ALA A 16 3.63 -15.27 -4.18
C ALA A 16 2.60 -14.15 -4.39
N GLN A 17 3.01 -12.88 -4.25
CA GLN A 17 2.14 -11.74 -4.50
C GLN A 17 1.62 -11.72 -5.94
N ARG A 18 2.49 -11.92 -6.94
CA ARG A 18 2.10 -11.96 -8.36
C ARG A 18 1.17 -13.13 -8.68
N MET A 19 1.38 -14.28 -8.03
CA MET A 19 0.53 -15.45 -8.21
C MET A 19 -0.86 -15.24 -7.58
N TYR A 20 -0.92 -14.59 -6.41
CA TYR A 20 -2.18 -14.27 -5.74
C TYR A 20 -2.96 -13.17 -6.47
N MET A 21 -2.29 -12.09 -6.89
CA MET A 21 -2.87 -10.93 -7.57
C MET A 21 -2.77 -11.02 -9.09
N HIS A 22 -3.16 -12.16 -9.66
CA HIS A 22 -3.13 -12.30 -11.12
C HIS A 22 -4.08 -11.30 -11.80
N PRO A 23 -3.75 -10.81 -13.01
CA PRO A 23 -4.64 -9.92 -13.75
C PRO A 23 -6.01 -10.57 -14.00
N VAL A 24 -7.08 -9.79 -13.86
CA VAL A 24 -8.45 -10.22 -14.18
C VAL A 24 -8.71 -9.93 -15.65
N ALA A 25 -8.89 -10.98 -16.44
CA ALA A 25 -9.29 -10.85 -17.85
C ALA A 25 -10.82 -10.78 -17.95
N THR A 26 -11.33 -9.75 -18.63
CA THR A 26 -12.76 -9.57 -18.90
C THR A 26 -13.03 -9.73 -20.39
N TYR A 27 -14.12 -10.42 -20.74
CA TYR A 27 -14.53 -10.64 -22.12
C TYR A 27 -15.94 -10.13 -22.33
N ALA A 28 -16.22 -9.52 -23.48
CA ALA A 28 -17.53 -9.02 -23.85
C ALA A 28 -17.85 -9.41 -25.30
N LEU A 29 -19.10 -9.80 -25.54
CA LEU A 29 -19.61 -9.95 -26.89
C LEU A 29 -19.92 -8.57 -27.46
N ILE A 30 -19.37 -8.27 -28.63
CA ILE A 30 -19.54 -6.97 -29.27
C ILE A 30 -20.38 -7.13 -30.55
N PRO A 31 -21.45 -6.34 -30.72
CA PRO A 31 -22.28 -6.36 -31.93
C PRO A 31 -21.62 -5.62 -33.10
N GLN A 32 -20.51 -4.93 -32.84
CA GLN A 32 -19.75 -4.12 -33.80
C GLN A 32 -18.35 -4.70 -34.03
N SER A 33 -17.66 -4.23 -35.07
CA SER A 33 -16.28 -4.65 -35.34
C SER A 33 -15.31 -4.17 -34.25
N TYR A 34 -14.18 -4.87 -34.09
CA TYR A 34 -13.16 -4.51 -33.10
C TYR A 34 -12.69 -3.04 -33.22
N PRO A 35 -12.36 -2.50 -34.41
CA PRO A 35 -11.93 -1.11 -34.54
C PRO A 35 -12.98 -0.10 -34.04
N SER A 36 -14.26 -0.33 -34.33
CA SER A 36 -15.34 0.53 -33.84
C SER A 36 -15.48 0.44 -32.32
N TYR A 37 -15.34 -0.76 -31.74
CA TYR A 37 -15.41 -0.97 -30.29
C TYR A 37 -14.24 -0.33 -29.54
N SER A 38 -13.01 -0.56 -30.00
CA SER A 38 -11.81 0.00 -29.41
C SER A 38 -11.76 1.53 -29.46
N ALA A 39 -12.46 2.14 -30.42
CA ALA A 39 -12.55 3.59 -30.53
C ALA A 39 -13.55 4.21 -29.53
N SER A 40 -14.59 3.46 -29.13
CA SER A 40 -15.66 3.98 -28.24
C SER A 40 -15.45 3.64 -26.76
N TYR A 41 -14.68 2.58 -26.46
CA TYR A 41 -14.55 2.06 -25.09
C TYR A 41 -13.09 1.94 -24.66
N ARG A 42 -12.85 2.11 -23.36
CA ARG A 42 -11.54 1.83 -22.75
C ARG A 42 -11.36 0.32 -22.62
N LEU A 43 -10.37 -0.22 -23.34
CA LEU A 43 -10.05 -1.65 -23.32
C LEU A 43 -9.19 -2.06 -22.12
N THR A 44 -8.47 -1.10 -21.54
CA THR A 44 -7.63 -1.28 -20.36
C THR A 44 -7.84 -0.11 -19.41
N TRP A 45 -7.72 -0.39 -18.11
CA TRP A 45 -7.79 0.61 -17.07
C TRP A 45 -6.87 0.22 -15.92
N SER A 46 -6.26 1.23 -15.30
CA SER A 46 -5.44 1.10 -14.10
C SER A 46 -5.69 2.32 -13.22
N ALA A 47 -5.86 2.08 -11.92
CA ALA A 47 -5.83 3.14 -10.91
C ALA A 47 -4.40 3.69 -10.68
N LEU A 48 -3.39 2.87 -10.97
CA LEU A 48 -1.99 3.20 -10.78
C LEU A 48 -1.48 3.98 -12.00
N THR A 49 -0.95 5.17 -11.74
CA THR A 49 -0.18 5.97 -12.72
C THR A 49 1.30 5.63 -12.67
N ASP A 50 1.79 5.20 -11.51
CA ASP A 50 3.14 4.72 -11.29
C ASP A 50 3.12 3.40 -10.50
N THR A 51 4.19 2.62 -10.57
CA THR A 51 4.31 1.35 -9.87
C THR A 51 4.68 1.55 -8.40
N LEU A 52 4.13 0.71 -7.53
CA LEU A 52 4.58 0.63 -6.14
C LEU A 52 6.02 0.08 -6.09
N PRO A 53 6.86 0.53 -5.12
CA PRO A 53 8.15 -0.10 -4.88
C PRO A 53 8.01 -1.60 -4.67
N MET A 54 9.02 -2.37 -5.10
CA MET A 54 8.93 -3.83 -5.07
C MET A 54 8.77 -4.41 -3.66
N ASN A 55 9.16 -3.71 -2.60
CA ASN A 55 8.97 -4.11 -1.20
C ASN A 55 7.67 -3.57 -0.57
N VAL A 56 6.78 -2.94 -1.36
CA VAL A 56 5.49 -2.42 -0.92
C VAL A 56 4.34 -3.14 -1.63
N HIS A 57 3.31 -3.49 -0.87
CA HIS A 57 2.09 -4.07 -1.39
C HIS A 57 0.87 -3.23 -0.98
N LEU A 58 -0.02 -2.98 -1.94
CA LEU A 58 -1.35 -2.40 -1.69
C LEU A 58 -2.28 -3.50 -1.16
N LEU A 59 -2.40 -3.58 0.16
CA LEU A 59 -3.22 -4.58 0.84
C LEU A 59 -4.72 -4.28 0.75
N THR A 60 -5.11 -3.00 0.76
CA THR A 60 -6.52 -2.60 0.64
C THR A 60 -6.65 -1.29 -0.12
N LEU A 61 -7.59 -1.24 -1.06
CA LEU A 61 -8.13 -0.02 -1.64
C LEU A 61 -9.64 -0.19 -1.71
N ASP A 62 -10.36 0.47 -0.81
CA ASP A 62 -11.82 0.34 -0.69
C ASP A 62 -12.47 1.72 -0.64
N GLN A 63 -13.66 1.86 -1.23
CA GLN A 63 -14.38 3.13 -1.28
C GLN A 63 -15.42 3.20 -0.17
N LEU A 64 -15.20 4.07 0.82
CA LEU A 64 -16.10 4.27 1.95
C LEU A 64 -17.25 5.22 1.62
N ALA A 65 -16.97 6.24 0.79
CA ALA A 65 -17.94 7.23 0.32
C ALA A 65 -17.50 7.77 -1.07
N PRO A 66 -18.31 8.58 -1.78
CA PRO A 66 -18.01 9.00 -3.15
C PRO A 66 -16.62 9.59 -3.39
N LYS A 67 -16.04 10.26 -2.39
CA LYS A 67 -14.68 10.84 -2.43
C LYS A 67 -13.76 10.30 -1.35
N GLU A 68 -14.15 9.24 -0.66
CA GLU A 68 -13.46 8.76 0.52
C GLU A 68 -13.04 7.30 0.37
N PHE A 69 -11.76 7.03 0.62
CA PHE A 69 -11.15 5.73 0.43
C PHE A 69 -10.41 5.26 1.67
N LEU A 70 -10.47 3.96 1.92
CA LEU A 70 -9.63 3.24 2.86
C LEU A 70 -8.47 2.63 2.10
N VAL A 71 -7.25 3.05 2.44
CA VAL A 71 -6.02 2.56 1.82
C VAL A 71 -5.16 1.87 2.86
N ARG A 72 -4.74 0.64 2.59
CA ARG A 72 -3.72 -0.06 3.39
C ARG A 72 -2.55 -0.42 2.51
N VAL A 73 -1.37 -0.06 2.99
CA VAL A 73 -0.09 -0.40 2.37
C VAL A 73 0.77 -1.12 3.39
N GLU A 74 1.48 -2.13 2.92
CA GLU A 74 2.36 -2.93 3.77
C GLU A 74 3.74 -3.10 3.17
N HIS A 75 4.74 -3.20 4.05
CA HIS A 75 6.07 -3.68 3.71
C HIS A 75 6.14 -5.17 4.02
N TYR A 76 6.08 -5.99 2.98
CA TYR A 76 5.86 -7.43 3.14
C TYR A 76 7.17 -8.26 3.23
N PHE A 77 8.32 -7.59 3.35
CA PHE A 77 9.61 -8.18 3.72
C PHE A 77 9.91 -7.96 5.21
N GLU A 78 10.52 -8.97 5.84
CA GLU A 78 11.01 -8.97 7.22
C GLU A 78 12.40 -8.32 7.34
N LEU A 79 12.75 -7.90 8.55
CA LEU A 79 14.09 -7.38 8.82
C LEU A 79 15.16 -8.43 8.51
N ASN A 80 16.17 -8.05 7.73
CA ASN A 80 17.28 -8.90 7.29
C ASN A 80 16.84 -10.13 6.46
N GLU A 81 15.68 -10.09 5.80
CA GLU A 81 15.23 -11.18 4.92
C GLU A 81 15.94 -11.18 3.55
N ASP A 82 16.31 -9.98 3.09
CA ASP A 82 16.89 -9.66 1.79
C ASP A 82 17.73 -8.37 1.89
N ASP A 83 18.92 -8.36 1.29
CA ASP A 83 19.89 -7.24 1.38
C ASP A 83 19.40 -5.94 0.72
N THR A 84 18.41 -6.00 -0.16
CA THR A 84 17.90 -4.83 -0.89
C THR A 84 16.51 -4.43 -0.41
N PHE A 85 15.61 -5.40 -0.28
CA PHE A 85 14.18 -5.16 -0.06
C PHE A 85 13.76 -5.12 1.41
N SER A 86 14.66 -5.46 2.35
CA SER A 86 14.38 -5.44 3.79
C SER A 86 14.69 -4.09 4.46
N HIS A 87 14.88 -3.03 3.69
CA HIS A 87 15.15 -1.70 4.19
C HIS A 87 13.91 -0.81 4.13
N PRO A 88 13.79 0.19 5.04
CA PRO A 88 12.69 1.14 4.99
C PRO A 88 12.59 1.83 3.62
N VAL A 89 11.37 2.01 3.15
CA VAL A 89 11.07 2.61 1.85
C VAL A 89 10.11 3.76 2.00
N THR A 90 10.39 4.86 1.30
CA THR A 90 9.53 6.04 1.24
C THR A 90 9.00 6.21 -0.18
N PHE A 91 7.70 6.39 -0.32
CA PHE A 91 7.05 6.62 -1.60
C PHE A 91 5.88 7.60 -1.44
N ASN A 92 5.45 8.18 -2.55
CA ASN A 92 4.40 9.20 -2.56
C ASN A 92 3.07 8.61 -3.06
N LEU A 93 2.05 8.59 -2.20
CA LEU A 93 0.74 8.02 -2.51
C LEU A 93 -0.01 8.83 -3.58
N GLN A 94 0.13 10.16 -3.57
CA GLN A 94 -0.49 11.04 -4.57
C GLN A 94 0.01 10.69 -5.98
N SER A 95 1.34 10.59 -6.16
CA SER A 95 1.94 10.28 -7.45
C SER A 95 1.42 8.95 -8.01
N ILE A 96 1.35 7.92 -7.17
CA ILE A 96 0.93 6.57 -7.57
C ILE A 96 -0.55 6.53 -7.99
N PHE A 97 -1.44 7.19 -7.25
CA PHE A 97 -2.89 7.13 -7.47
C PHE A 97 -3.49 8.36 -8.17
N THR A 98 -2.67 9.13 -8.90
CA THR A 98 -3.11 10.37 -9.58
C THR A 98 -4.31 10.14 -10.51
N SER A 99 -4.42 8.96 -11.13
CA SER A 99 -5.55 8.65 -12.03
C SER A 99 -6.93 8.62 -11.34
N LEU A 100 -6.96 8.41 -10.01
CA LEU A 100 -8.19 8.44 -9.21
C LEU A 100 -8.59 9.86 -8.81
N GLY A 101 -7.61 10.77 -8.72
CA GLY A 101 -7.82 12.18 -8.37
C GLY A 101 -6.67 12.77 -7.56
N SER A 102 -6.84 14.04 -7.18
CA SER A 102 -5.94 14.71 -6.23
C SER A 102 -6.41 14.40 -4.81
N ILE A 103 -5.51 13.98 -3.95
CA ILE A 103 -5.72 13.80 -2.51
C ILE A 103 -5.88 15.19 -1.89
N LYS A 104 -7.02 15.40 -1.25
CA LYS A 104 -7.34 16.61 -0.50
C LYS A 104 -6.86 16.50 0.95
N SER A 105 -7.04 15.33 1.57
CA SER A 105 -6.55 15.06 2.92
C SER A 105 -6.27 13.58 3.12
N MET A 106 -5.31 13.26 3.98
CA MET A 106 -4.94 11.90 4.33
C MET A 106 -4.76 11.77 5.84
N GLN A 107 -5.58 10.95 6.47
CA GLN A 107 -5.51 10.69 7.90
C GLN A 107 -5.05 9.27 8.16
N GLU A 108 -3.99 9.11 8.95
CA GLU A 108 -3.55 7.80 9.40
C GLU A 108 -4.46 7.26 10.51
N MET A 109 -4.84 6.00 10.37
CA MET A 109 -5.75 5.30 11.24
C MET A 109 -5.06 4.09 11.85
N THR A 110 -5.63 3.58 12.94
CA THR A 110 -5.32 2.22 13.42
C THR A 110 -5.64 1.17 12.36
N LEU A 111 -5.08 -0.04 12.49
CA LEU A 111 -5.25 -1.13 11.51
C LEU A 111 -6.73 -1.45 11.20
N ALA A 112 -7.58 -1.39 12.22
CA ALA A 112 -9.03 -1.61 12.12
C ALA A 112 -9.81 -0.40 11.54
N ALA A 113 -9.13 0.69 11.21
CA ALA A 113 -9.68 1.92 10.64
C ALA A 113 -10.78 2.60 11.49
N ASN A 114 -10.86 2.32 12.78
CA ASN A 114 -11.92 2.82 13.68
C ASN A 114 -11.47 3.94 14.62
N LEU A 115 -10.17 4.23 14.68
CA LEU A 115 -9.56 5.25 15.53
C LEU A 115 -8.41 5.90 14.77
N ALA A 116 -8.32 7.24 14.83
CA ALA A 116 -7.18 7.97 14.30
C ALA A 116 -5.91 7.55 15.05
N LEU A 117 -4.79 7.36 14.32
CA LEU A 117 -3.57 6.86 14.94
C LEU A 117 -3.01 7.86 15.99
N SER A 118 -3.25 9.16 15.78
CA SER A 118 -2.92 10.24 16.72
C SER A 118 -3.57 10.08 18.09
N ASP A 119 -4.76 9.47 18.12
CA ASP A 119 -5.60 9.33 19.31
C ASP A 119 -5.34 8.01 20.04
N LEU A 120 -4.48 7.15 19.47
CA LEU A 120 -4.14 5.86 20.05
C LEU A 120 -3.25 6.04 21.28
N ASN A 121 -3.76 5.63 22.43
CA ASN A 121 -3.01 5.58 23.68
C ASN A 121 -2.72 4.12 24.06
N ARG A 122 -1.44 3.74 24.06
CA ARG A 122 -1.00 2.39 24.44
C ARG A 122 -0.59 2.34 25.91
N LEU A 123 -0.89 1.23 26.56
CA LEU A 123 -0.37 0.94 27.91
C LEU A 123 1.16 0.81 27.85
N LYS A 124 1.81 1.38 28.85
CA LYS A 124 3.26 1.30 29.05
C LYS A 124 3.56 0.16 30.01
N TRP A 125 4.36 -0.81 29.55
CA TRP A 125 4.76 -1.97 30.35
C TRP A 125 6.25 -1.88 30.66
N VAL A 126 6.62 -2.21 31.90
CA VAL A 126 8.03 -2.33 32.30
C VAL A 126 8.46 -3.77 32.06
N THR A 127 9.37 -3.97 31.12
CA THR A 127 10.01 -5.27 30.85
C THR A 127 11.40 -5.29 31.48
N GLY A 128 11.81 -6.43 32.04
CA GLY A 128 12.82 -6.52 33.10
C GLY A 128 14.17 -5.84 32.85
N ASN A 129 14.60 -5.65 31.60
CA ASN A 129 15.91 -5.10 31.26
C ASN A 129 15.83 -4.21 30.00
N GLU A 130 15.36 -2.95 30.08
CA GLU A 130 15.75 -1.85 29.16
C GLU A 130 14.99 -0.54 29.48
N GLU A 131 15.66 0.59 29.23
CA GLU A 131 15.03 1.91 29.15
C GLU A 131 13.89 1.86 28.13
N MET A 132 12.77 2.52 28.47
CA MET A 132 11.63 2.60 27.57
C MET A 132 12.08 3.15 26.21
N LEU A 133 12.19 2.28 25.21
CA LEU A 133 11.96 2.70 23.84
C LEU A 133 10.49 3.10 23.81
N ASP A 134 10.24 4.39 24.05
CA ASP A 134 9.01 5.05 23.69
C ASP A 134 8.95 4.89 22.18
N ARG A 135 8.41 3.75 21.73
CA ARG A 135 8.02 3.51 20.34
C ARG A 135 6.96 4.55 20.08
N HIS A 136 7.43 5.76 19.83
CA HIS A 136 6.63 6.89 19.42
C HIS A 136 5.92 6.36 18.20
N VAL A 137 4.62 6.11 18.38
CA VAL A 137 3.70 6.22 17.26
C VAL A 137 3.99 7.61 16.72
N SER A 138 4.70 7.70 15.61
CA SER A 138 5.16 8.97 15.05
C SER A 138 3.95 9.88 14.95
N LYS A 139 3.82 10.84 15.87
CA LYS A 139 2.69 11.77 15.93
C LYS A 139 2.79 12.83 14.84
N ASP A 140 3.84 12.76 14.01
CA ASP A 140 4.27 13.78 13.05
C ASP A 140 3.86 13.47 11.61
N ALA A 141 2.75 12.76 11.39
CA ALA A 141 2.15 12.75 10.06
C ALA A 141 1.32 14.04 9.91
N ASN A 142 1.96 15.07 9.36
CA ASN A 142 1.27 16.26 8.87
C ASN A 142 0.08 15.78 8.01
N ALA A 143 -1.16 16.18 8.32
CA ALA A 143 -2.39 15.58 7.76
C ALA A 143 -2.54 15.69 6.22
N ASN A 144 -1.59 16.34 5.57
CA ASN A 144 -1.53 16.57 4.13
C ASN A 144 -0.26 16.02 3.47
N ASP A 145 0.65 15.40 4.22
CA ASP A 145 1.83 14.76 3.62
C ASP A 145 1.42 13.42 3.02
N THR A 146 1.57 13.28 1.70
CA THR A 146 1.26 12.04 0.98
C THR A 146 2.48 11.13 0.86
N ASN A 147 3.62 11.51 1.45
CA ASN A 147 4.80 10.65 1.55
C ASN A 147 4.63 9.66 2.71
N ILE A 148 4.71 8.38 2.37
CA ILE A 148 4.59 7.29 3.32
C ILE A 148 5.94 6.58 3.38
N THR A 149 6.51 6.54 4.57
CA THR A 149 7.62 5.65 4.91
C THR A 149 7.06 4.38 5.57
N LEU A 150 7.54 3.23 5.12
CA LEU A 150 7.25 1.93 5.73
C LEU A 150 8.55 1.26 6.15
N ASN A 151 8.58 0.76 7.37
CA ASN A 151 9.63 -0.13 7.87
C ASN A 151 9.29 -1.60 7.56
N PRO A 152 10.25 -2.53 7.68
CA PRO A 152 9.99 -3.95 7.53
C PRO A 152 8.79 -4.44 8.36
N MET A 153 7.93 -5.25 7.74
CA MET A 153 6.67 -5.78 8.30
C MET A 153 5.66 -4.74 8.79
N GLU A 154 5.82 -3.47 8.44
CA GLU A 154 4.88 -2.42 8.82
C GLU A 154 3.66 -2.41 7.90
N ILE A 155 2.47 -2.32 8.48
CA ILE A 155 1.20 -2.07 7.78
C ILE A 155 0.66 -0.74 8.26
N ARG A 156 0.50 0.22 7.34
CA ARG A 156 -0.10 1.53 7.61
C ARG A 156 -1.46 1.65 6.94
N THR A 157 -2.41 2.23 7.68
CA THR A 157 -3.81 2.35 7.27
C THR A 157 -4.18 3.82 7.17
N PHE A 158 -4.75 4.23 6.05
CA PHE A 158 -5.08 5.61 5.76
C PHE A 158 -6.54 5.75 5.33
N ARG A 159 -7.17 6.80 5.83
CA ARG A 159 -8.42 7.35 5.31
C ARG A 159 -8.07 8.52 4.40
N VAL A 160 -8.41 8.40 3.12
CA VAL A 160 -8.03 9.37 2.07
C VAL A 160 -9.28 10.04 1.54
N GLU A 161 -9.31 11.37 1.52
CA GLU A 161 -10.35 12.16 0.85
C GLU A 161 -9.76 12.74 -0.45
N LEU A 162 -10.46 12.59 -1.56
CA LEU A 162 -10.12 13.20 -2.84
C LEU A 162 -10.77 14.59 -3.01
N ALA A 163 -10.14 15.47 -3.79
CA ALA A 163 -10.59 16.84 -4.06
C ALA A 163 -11.89 16.91 -4.88
#